data_AF-A0A497I3V4-F1
#
_entry.id   AF-A0A497I3V4-F1
#
_cell.length_a   1.000
_cell.length_b   1.000
_cell.length_c   1.000
_cell.angle_alpha   90.00
_cell.angle_beta   90.00
_cell.angle_gamma   90.00
#
_symmetry.space_group_name_H-M   'P 1'
#
loop_
_entity.id
_entity.type
_entity.pdbx_description
1 polymer ?
#
loop_
_entity_poly.entity_id
_entity_poly.type
_entity_poly.pdbx_seq_one_letter_code
_entity_poly.pdbx_strand_id
1 'polypeptide(L)'
;MSSAFEDLIRKLERRYRILSRESMTELYKLAMEILIAERNLEKKLEESKNAEEKKLIEERLKRIKLWRDRIIITYIARSLGTTLPFGGERPW
;
A
#
# COMPACT_ATOMS: atom_id res chain seq x y z
N MET A 1 15.09 -12.93 7.99
CA MET A 1 13.66 -12.97 8.34
C MET A 1 12.96 -11.89 7.52
N SER A 2 11.99 -12.26 6.67
CA SER A 2 11.18 -11.25 5.95
C SER A 2 10.28 -10.55 6.97
N SER A 3 10.27 -9.22 6.97
CA SER A 3 9.33 -8.45 7.79
C SER A 3 7.95 -8.58 7.15
N ALA A 4 6.88 -8.72 7.95
CA ALA A 4 5.50 -8.79 7.44
C ALA A 4 5.14 -7.64 6.46
N PHE A 5 5.80 -6.49 6.61
CA PHE A 5 5.73 -5.37 5.66
C PHE A 5 6.29 -5.74 4.27
N GLU A 6 7.47 -6.34 4.20
CA GLU A 6 8.12 -6.70 2.92
C GLU A 6 7.34 -7.79 2.19
N ASP A 7 6.72 -8.71 2.92
CA ASP A 7 5.85 -9.73 2.32
C ASP A 7 4.58 -9.11 1.72
N LEU A 8 3.98 -8.13 2.40
CA LEU A 8 2.86 -7.34 1.86
C LEU A 8 3.27 -6.58 0.60
N ILE A 9 4.42 -5.89 0.62
CA ILE A 9 4.93 -5.17 -0.54
C ILE A 9 5.14 -6.13 -1.73
N ARG A 10 5.79 -7.28 -1.52
CA ARG A 10 5.98 -8.28 -2.57
C ARG A 10 4.66 -8.79 -3.13
N LYS A 11 3.65 -8.98 -2.29
CA LYS A 11 2.29 -9.37 -2.70
C LYS A 11 1.66 -8.29 -3.59
N LEU A 12 1.76 -7.01 -3.18
CA LEU A 12 1.23 -5.87 -3.92
C LEU A 12 1.94 -5.69 -5.28
N GLU A 13 3.27 -5.81 -5.32
CA GLU A 13 4.05 -5.74 -6.56
C GLU A 13 3.70 -6.85 -7.55
N ARG A 14 3.51 -8.09 -7.08
CA ARG A 14 3.06 -9.20 -7.92
C ARG A 14 1.67 -8.96 -8.49
N ARG A 15 0.75 -8.44 -7.67
CA ARG A 15 -0.63 -8.15 -8.07
C ARG A 15 -0.75 -6.85 -8.88
N TYR A 16 0.26 -5.99 -8.90
CA TYR A 16 0.27 -4.70 -9.57
C TYR A 16 -0.27 -4.73 -11.00
N ARG A 17 0.23 -5.67 -11.81
CA ARG A 17 -0.11 -5.75 -13.24
C ARG A 17 -1.55 -6.23 -13.48
N ILE A 18 -2.15 -6.86 -12.49
CA ILE A 18 -3.49 -7.44 -12.57
C ILE A 18 -4.47 -6.77 -11.60
N LEU A 19 -4.07 -5.70 -10.92
CA LEU A 19 -4.86 -5.01 -9.90
C LEU A 19 -6.20 -4.50 -10.47
N SER A 20 -6.22 -4.08 -11.73
CA SER A 20 -7.44 -3.71 -12.46
C SER A 20 -8.40 -4.87 -12.72
N ARG A 21 -7.89 -6.11 -12.72
CA ARG A 21 -8.66 -7.35 -12.95
C ARG A 21 -9.11 -8.02 -11.65
N GLU A 22 -8.58 -7.62 -10.50
CA GLU A 22 -8.96 -8.15 -9.19
C GLU A 22 -10.44 -7.91 -8.88
N SER A 23 -11.06 -8.81 -8.10
CA SER A 23 -12.44 -8.61 -7.68
C SER A 23 -12.57 -7.46 -6.66
N MET A 24 -13.76 -6.87 -6.53
CA MET A 24 -14.02 -5.82 -5.52
C MET A 24 -13.70 -6.31 -4.10
N THR A 25 -14.00 -7.58 -3.80
CA THR A 25 -13.68 -8.22 -2.52
C THR A 25 -12.18 -8.32 -2.29
N GLU A 26 -11.39 -8.68 -3.31
CA GLU A 26 -9.93 -8.72 -3.19
C GLU A 26 -9.32 -7.33 -3.05
N LEU A 27 -9.83 -6.32 -3.76
CA LEU A 27 -9.43 -4.93 -3.56
C LEU A 27 -9.70 -4.45 -2.14
N TYR A 28 -10.86 -4.80 -1.57
CA TYR A 28 -11.21 -4.51 -0.19
C TYR A 28 -10.25 -5.17 0.81
N LYS A 29 -9.95 -6.47 0.64
CA LYS A 29 -8.98 -7.18 1.51
C LYS A 29 -7.60 -6.53 1.46
N LEU A 30 -7.12 -6.19 0.27
CA LEU A 30 -5.82 -5.52 0.11
C LEU A 30 -5.83 -4.13 0.76
N ALA A 31 -6.92 -3.37 0.62
CA ALA A 31 -7.07 -2.07 1.30
C ALA A 31 -6.99 -2.22 2.83
N MET A 32 -7.66 -3.24 3.40
CA MET A 32 -7.59 -3.53 4.83
C MET A 32 -6.17 -3.92 5.27
N GLU A 33 -5.47 -4.77 4.51
CA GLU A 33 -4.08 -5.14 4.81
C GLU A 33 -3.15 -3.91 4.81
N ILE A 34 -3.33 -3.00 3.84
CA ILE A 34 -2.59 -1.74 3.74
C ILE A 34 -2.87 -0.84 4.95
N LEU A 35 -4.13 -0.66 5.35
CA LEU A 35 -4.49 0.18 6.50
C LEU A 35 -3.92 -0.37 7.81
N ILE A 36 -3.94 -1.69 7.99
CA ILE A 36 -3.32 -2.35 9.16
C ILE A 36 -1.81 -2.09 9.15
N ALA A 37 -1.15 -2.25 8.00
CA ALA A 37 0.28 -2.01 7.87
C ALA A 37 0.65 -0.53 8.12
N GLU A 38 -0.13 0.42 7.58
CA GLU A 38 0.02 1.86 7.81
C GLU A 38 -0.08 2.16 9.31
N ARG A 39 -1.14 1.68 9.98
CA ARG A 39 -1.33 1.92 11.42
C ARG A 39 -0.22 1.34 12.29
N ASN A 40 0.29 0.17 11.92
CA ASN A 40 1.41 -0.47 12.62
C ASN A 40 2.72 0.32 12.44
N LEU A 41 2.95 0.89 11.26
CA LEU A 41 4.12 1.73 11.02
C LEU A 41 4.00 3.07 11.74
N GLU A 42 2.83 3.70 11.77
CA GLU A 42 2.57 4.92 12.54
C GLU A 42 2.88 4.73 14.03
N LYS A 43 2.36 3.65 14.64
CA LYS A 43 2.66 3.33 16.05
C LYS A 43 4.15 3.15 16.29
N LYS A 44 4.85 2.43 15.39
CA LYS A 44 6.31 2.26 15.50
C LYS A 44 7.05 3.59 15.37
N LEU A 45 6.56 4.51 14.54
CA LEU A 45 7.16 5.84 14.40
C LEU A 45 7.01 6.65 15.68
N GLU A 46 5.84 6.60 16.31
CA GLU A 46 5.55 7.25 17.60
C GLU A 46 6.43 6.70 18.74
N GLU A 47 6.65 5.39 18.77
CA GLU A 47 7.43 4.70 19.80
C GLU A 47 8.95 4.78 19.59
N SER A 48 9.39 5.03 18.34
CA SER A 48 10.82 5.01 18.02
C SER A 48 11.54 6.22 18.60
N LYS A 49 12.70 5.96 19.22
CA LYS A 49 13.60 6.99 19.80
C LYS A 49 14.84 7.24 18.96
N ASN A 50 15.06 6.45 17.91
CA ASN A 50 16.25 6.51 17.06
C ASN A 50 15.93 7.22 15.74
N ALA A 51 16.73 8.22 15.36
CA ALA A 51 16.55 8.96 14.12
C ALA A 51 16.68 8.08 12.86
N GLU A 52 17.57 7.08 12.87
CA GLU A 52 17.77 6.18 11.73
C GLU A 52 16.58 5.22 11.55
N GLU A 53 16.05 4.71 12.65
CA GLU A 53 14.84 3.88 12.65
C GLU A 53 13.61 4.69 12.22
N LYS A 54 13.46 5.93 12.71
CA LYS A 54 12.39 6.85 12.27
C LYS A 54 12.42 7.06 10.77
N LYS A 55 13.59 7.38 10.20
CA LYS A 55 13.75 7.58 8.76
C LYS A 55 13.34 6.33 7.97
N LEU A 56 13.74 5.14 8.41
CA LEU A 56 13.34 3.88 7.79
C LEU A 56 11.82 3.67 7.84
N ILE A 57 11.18 3.97 8.98
CA ILE A 57 9.72 3.85 9.14
C ILE A 57 9.00 4.87 8.26
N GLU A 58 9.48 6.10 8.17
CA GLU A 58 8.94 7.15 7.29
C GLU A 58 9.00 6.75 5.82
N GLU A 59 10.11 6.17 5.37
CA GLU A 59 10.26 5.64 4.01
C GLU A 59 9.24 4.52 3.73
N ARG A 60 9.06 3.61 4.71
CA ARG A 60 8.04 2.54 4.62
C ARG A 60 6.61 3.09 4.61
N LEU A 61 6.33 4.13 5.41
CA LEU A 61 5.03 4.82 5.43
C LEU A 61 4.75 5.51 4.10
N LYS A 62 5.74 6.19 3.52
CA LYS A 62 5.61 6.79 2.18
C LYS A 62 5.24 5.72 1.15
N ARG A 63 5.93 4.58 1.18
CA ARG A 63 5.68 3.47 0.25
C ARG A 63 4.29 2.86 0.41
N ILE A 64 3.82 2.63 1.64
CA ILE A 64 2.50 2.03 1.88
C ILE A 64 1.36 2.99 1.51
N LYS A 65 1.54 4.30 1.72
CA LYS A 65 0.57 5.33 1.30
C LYS A 65 0.42 5.38 -0.22
N LEU A 66 1.53 5.28 -0.97
CA LEU A 66 1.45 5.18 -2.44
C LEU A 66 0.67 3.94 -2.91
N TRP A 67 0.84 2.81 -2.21
CA TRP A 67 0.03 1.61 -2.47
C TRP A 67 -1.43 1.82 -2.14
N ARG A 68 -1.74 2.43 -0.99
CA ARG A 68 -3.11 2.76 -0.57
C ARG A 68 -3.83 3.57 -1.64
N ASP A 69 -3.21 4.67 -2.06
CA ASP A 69 -3.80 5.59 -3.02
C ASP A 69 -4.06 4.87 -4.35
N ARG A 70 -3.17 3.96 -4.75
CA ARG A 70 -3.34 3.15 -5.95
C ARG A 70 -4.48 2.15 -5.87
N ILE A 71 -4.67 1.49 -4.72
CA ILE A 71 -5.83 0.61 -4.50
C ILE A 71 -7.12 1.42 -4.52
N ILE A 72 -7.17 2.58 -3.86
CA ILE A 72 -8.33 3.47 -3.85
C ILE A 72 -8.69 3.90 -5.27
N ILE A 73 -7.71 4.38 -6.05
CA ILE A 73 -7.92 4.78 -7.44
C ILE A 73 -8.44 3.60 -8.28
N THR A 74 -7.90 2.40 -8.08
CA THR A 74 -8.37 1.18 -8.77
C THR A 74 -9.81 0.85 -8.42
N TYR A 75 -10.15 0.91 -7.14
CA TYR A 75 -11.50 0.68 -6.65
C TYR A 75 -12.51 1.71 -7.19
N ILE A 76 -12.16 3.01 -7.13
CA ILE A 76 -12.99 4.10 -7.65
C ILE A 76 -13.17 3.98 -9.16
N ALA A 77 -12.08 3.78 -9.92
CA ALA A 77 -12.16 3.64 -11.36
C ALA A 77 -13.13 2.52 -11.77
N ARG A 78 -13.06 1.38 -11.06
CA ARG A 78 -13.95 0.24 -11.26
C ARG A 78 -15.40 0.51 -10.86
N SER A 79 -15.62 1.21 -9.74
CA SER A 79 -16.96 1.59 -9.27
C SER A 79 -17.65 2.55 -10.23
N LEU A 80 -16.89 3.42 -10.88
CA LEU A 80 -17.39 4.41 -11.85
C LEU A 80 -17.45 3.87 -13.30
N GLY A 81 -17.00 2.64 -13.56
CA GLY A 81 -16.92 2.09 -14.92
C GLY A 81 -15.88 2.79 -15.82
N THR A 82 -14.94 3.51 -15.21
CA THR A 82 -13.89 4.28 -15.91
C THR A 82 -12.57 3.50 -15.97
N THR A 83 -11.71 3.83 -16.94
CA THR A 83 -10.35 3.31 -16.98
C THR A 83 -9.47 4.00 -15.94
N LEU A 84 -8.49 3.26 -15.40
CA LEU A 84 -7.51 3.81 -14.46
C LEU A 84 -6.82 5.04 -15.08
N PRO A 85 -6.76 6.19 -14.40
CA PRO A 85 -5.97 7.31 -14.89
C PRO A 85 -4.49 6.87 -14.98
N PHE A 86 -3.93 7.00 -16.18
CA PHE A 86 -2.50 6.80 -16.41
C PHE A 86 -1.72 7.92 -15.70
N GLY A 87 -0.80 7.59 -14.79
CA GLY A 87 0.21 8.56 -14.32
C GLY A 87 0.29 8.88 -12.83
N GLY A 88 0.03 7.94 -11.92
CA GLY A 88 0.44 8.09 -10.51
C GLY A 88 1.91 7.75 -10.28
N GLU A 89 2.52 8.33 -9.24
CA GLU A 89 3.86 7.93 -8.76
C GLU A 89 3.93 6.42 -8.55
N ARG A 90 5.04 5.81 -8.97
CA ARG A 90 5.26 4.38 -8.80
C ARG A 90 5.72 4.13 -7.35
N PRO A 91 5.11 3.17 -6.62
CA PRO A 91 5.47 2.86 -5.23
C PRO A 91 6.80 2.09 -5.06
N TRP A 92 7.69 2.11 -6.06
CA TRP A 92 8.99 1.43 -6.05
C TRP A 92 10.10 2.36 -6.55
#